data_AF-Q06AH8-F1
#
_entry.id   AF-Q06AH8-F1
#
_cell.length_a   1.000
_cell.length_b   1.000
_cell.length_c   1.000
_cell.angle_alpha   90.00
_cell.angle_beta   90.00
_cell.angle_gamma   90.00
#
_symmetry.space_group_name_H-M   'P 1'
#
loop_
_entity.id
_entity.type
_entity.pdbx_description
1 polymer ?
#
loop_
_entity_poly.entity_id
_entity_poly.type
_entity_poly.pdbx_seq_one_letter_code
_entity_poly.pdbx_strand_id
1 'polypeptide(L)'
;WKEHSMIFAMPSKPGEFSRFDFPDVLPAPLNGIWAILKNNEMLTWPEKVRFAIGLLPAMLGGQAYVEAQDGLSVKEWMKKQGIPERVTDEVFIAMSKALNFINPDELSMQCILIALNRFLQEKHGSKMAFLDGNPPERLCMPVVDHIQSLGGEVRLNSRLQKINLNDDGTVKSFTLSNGNVVEGDAYVIAAPVDILKLLLPEEWKEIPYFKKLDKLVGVPVINVHIWFDRKLKNTYDHLLFSRSPLLSVYADMSVTCKEYYDPNRSMLELVFAPAEEWIGCSDSEIIEATMKELAKLFPDEIAADQSK
;
A
#
# COMPACT_ATOMS: atom_id res chain seq x y z
N TRP A 1 13.68 2.46 -11.90
CA TRP A 1 12.54 3.40 -11.95
C TRP A 1 11.65 3.05 -13.10
N LYS A 2 10.33 3.11 -12.92
CA LYS A 2 9.36 2.93 -14.00
C LYS A 2 9.07 4.27 -14.69
N GLU A 3 8.36 4.24 -15.81
CA GLU A 3 7.85 5.44 -16.46
C GLU A 3 7.07 6.30 -15.46
N HIS A 4 7.13 7.62 -15.58
CA HIS A 4 6.38 8.49 -14.68
C HIS A 4 4.92 8.55 -15.11
N SER A 5 4.17 7.51 -14.74
CA SER A 5 2.76 7.36 -15.09
C SER A 5 1.96 6.65 -13.99
N MET A 6 0.64 6.74 -14.07
CA MET A 6 -0.29 5.89 -13.32
C MET A 6 -1.23 5.19 -14.28
N ILE A 7 -1.40 3.89 -14.12
CA ILE A 7 -2.16 3.04 -15.05
C ILE A 7 -3.32 2.40 -14.30
N PHE A 8 -4.55 2.64 -14.76
CA PHE A 8 -5.77 2.15 -14.16
C PHE A 8 -6.49 1.24 -15.15
N ALA A 9 -6.92 0.06 -14.72
CA ALA A 9 -7.83 -0.76 -15.51
C ALA A 9 -9.19 -0.04 -15.64
N MET A 10 -9.90 -0.30 -16.73
CA MET A 10 -11.20 0.32 -17.02
C MET A 10 -12.34 -0.70 -16.82
N PRO A 11 -13.07 -0.70 -15.69
CA PRO A 11 -14.13 -1.68 -15.45
C PRO A 11 -15.25 -1.66 -16.50
N SER A 12 -15.51 -0.50 -17.12
CA SER A 12 -16.49 -0.33 -18.20
C SER A 12 -16.01 -0.85 -19.56
N LYS A 13 -14.71 -1.15 -19.71
CA LYS A 13 -14.08 -1.64 -20.92
C LYS A 13 -13.05 -2.73 -20.57
N PRO A 14 -13.49 -3.98 -20.35
CA PRO A 14 -12.61 -5.10 -19.97
C PRO A 14 -11.38 -5.21 -20.89
N GLY A 15 -10.19 -5.35 -20.30
CA GLY A 15 -8.91 -5.39 -21.04
C GLY A 15 -8.29 -4.04 -21.42
N GLU A 16 -9.01 -2.92 -21.27
CA GLU A 16 -8.45 -1.58 -21.53
C GLU A 16 -7.91 -0.91 -20.26
N PHE A 17 -6.87 -0.08 -20.44
CA PHE A 17 -6.21 0.65 -19.39
C PHE A 17 -6.11 2.14 -19.72
N SER A 18 -6.49 2.97 -18.75
CA SER A 18 -6.36 4.42 -18.78
C SER A 18 -5.04 4.84 -18.12
N ARG A 19 -4.33 5.79 -18.73
CA ARG A 19 -3.04 6.28 -18.24
C ARG A 19 -3.08 7.77 -17.89
N PHE A 20 -2.41 8.12 -16.79
CA PHE A 20 -2.05 9.48 -16.43
C PHE A 20 -0.53 9.60 -16.56
N ASP A 21 -0.06 10.20 -17.66
CA ASP A 21 1.37 10.41 -17.89
C ASP A 21 1.80 11.76 -17.31
N PHE A 22 2.88 11.79 -16.55
CA PHE A 22 3.43 12.99 -15.93
C PHE A 22 4.63 13.46 -16.77
N PRO A 23 4.53 14.56 -17.54
CA PRO A 23 5.61 14.96 -18.44
C PRO A 23 6.84 15.40 -17.66
N ASP A 24 8.00 14.81 -18.01
CA ASP A 24 9.28 15.18 -17.41
C ASP A 24 9.68 16.64 -17.71
N VAL A 25 9.08 17.29 -18.72
CA VAL A 25 9.36 18.71 -19.02
C VAL A 25 8.67 19.68 -18.05
N LEU A 26 7.65 19.24 -17.31
CA LEU A 26 6.90 20.07 -16.38
C LEU A 26 7.34 19.80 -14.92
N PRO A 27 7.44 20.85 -14.06
CA PRO A 27 7.69 20.66 -12.63
C PRO A 27 6.41 20.19 -11.90
N ALA A 28 6.54 19.74 -10.66
CA ALA A 28 5.39 19.61 -9.77
C ALA A 28 4.87 21.00 -9.36
N PRO A 29 3.55 21.21 -9.23
CA PRO A 29 2.45 20.27 -9.49
C PRO A 29 1.93 20.29 -10.96
N LEU A 30 2.57 21.05 -11.86
CA LEU A 30 2.11 21.25 -13.24
C LEU A 30 2.06 19.96 -14.06
N ASN A 31 3.01 19.05 -13.84
CA ASN A 31 3.01 17.72 -14.47
C ASN A 31 1.77 16.89 -14.11
N GLY A 32 1.34 16.90 -12.85
CA GLY A 32 0.12 16.22 -12.39
C GLY A 32 -1.16 16.87 -12.91
N ILE A 33 -1.21 18.20 -12.91
CA ILE A 33 -2.34 18.95 -13.51
C ILE A 33 -2.46 18.58 -14.99
N TRP A 34 -1.35 18.54 -15.72
CA TRP A 34 -1.35 18.15 -17.13
C TRP A 34 -1.82 16.70 -17.33
N ALA A 35 -1.37 15.77 -16.48
CA ALA A 35 -1.79 14.37 -16.55
C ALA A 35 -3.32 14.22 -16.42
N ILE A 36 -3.92 14.93 -15.46
CA ILE A 36 -5.37 14.97 -15.25
C ILE A 36 -6.09 15.60 -16.45
N LEU A 37 -5.56 16.70 -16.99
CA LEU A 37 -6.16 17.39 -18.13
C LEU A 37 -6.14 16.53 -19.40
N LYS A 38 -5.04 15.82 -19.67
CA LYS A 38 -4.89 14.96 -20.86
C LYS A 38 -5.76 13.71 -20.82
N ASN A 39 -5.97 13.11 -19.64
CA ASN A 39 -6.77 11.90 -19.53
C ASN A 39 -8.26 12.17 -19.78
N ASN A 40 -8.88 11.53 -20.78
CA ASN A 40 -10.30 11.77 -21.13
C ASN A 40 -11.21 10.57 -20.87
N GLU A 41 -10.67 9.49 -20.30
CA GLU A 41 -11.40 8.24 -20.13
C GLU A 41 -11.98 8.08 -18.71
N MET A 42 -11.28 8.59 -17.69
CA MET A 42 -11.72 8.45 -16.30
C MET A 42 -12.55 9.62 -15.78
N LEU A 43 -12.22 10.85 -16.18
CA LEU A 43 -12.87 12.06 -15.67
C LEU A 43 -13.43 12.93 -16.80
N THR A 44 -14.68 13.32 -16.66
CA THR A 44 -15.32 14.33 -17.52
C THR A 44 -14.80 15.73 -17.19
N TRP A 45 -14.95 16.68 -18.13
CA TRP A 45 -14.55 18.07 -17.91
C TRP A 45 -15.18 18.71 -16.66
N PRO A 46 -16.49 18.59 -16.40
CA PRO A 46 -17.09 19.12 -15.17
C PRO A 46 -16.52 18.49 -13.91
N GLU A 47 -16.22 17.19 -13.92
CA GLU A 47 -15.59 16.49 -12.80
C GLU A 47 -14.17 17.01 -12.56
N LYS A 48 -13.35 17.19 -13.61
CA LYS A 48 -12.00 17.77 -13.50
C LYS A 48 -12.01 19.15 -12.87
N VAL A 49 -12.93 20.04 -13.29
CA VAL A 49 -13.04 21.39 -12.74
C VAL A 49 -13.40 21.37 -11.26
N ARG A 50 -14.42 20.59 -10.88
CA ARG A 50 -14.82 20.48 -9.46
C ARG A 50 -13.74 19.83 -8.61
N PHE A 51 -13.05 18.83 -9.14
CA PHE A 51 -11.92 18.19 -8.48
C PHE A 51 -10.78 19.17 -8.20
N ALA A 52 -10.39 19.98 -9.20
CA ALA A 52 -9.36 21.00 -9.04
C ALA A 52 -9.75 22.06 -7.99
N ILE A 53 -11.00 22.52 -8.01
CA ILE A 53 -11.51 23.47 -7.01
C ILE A 53 -11.51 22.85 -5.61
N GLY A 54 -11.98 21.62 -5.47
CA GLY A 54 -12.08 20.93 -4.19
C GLY A 54 -10.72 20.64 -3.54
N LEU A 55 -9.69 20.37 -4.33
CA LEU A 55 -8.32 20.16 -3.85
C LEU A 55 -7.54 21.45 -3.55
N LEU A 56 -8.00 22.62 -4.02
CA LEU A 56 -7.26 23.88 -3.84
C LEU A 56 -6.92 24.19 -2.37
N PRO A 57 -7.83 24.00 -1.38
CA PRO A 57 -7.49 24.22 0.03
C PRO A 57 -6.42 23.27 0.55
N ALA A 58 -6.37 22.04 0.05
CA ALA A 58 -5.33 21.08 0.39
C ALA A 58 -3.97 21.42 -0.23
N MET A 59 -3.95 21.94 -1.47
CA MET A 59 -2.72 22.35 -2.13
C MET A 59 -2.08 23.58 -1.49
N LEU A 60 -2.90 24.52 -1.00
CA LEU A 60 -2.45 25.74 -0.34
C LEU A 60 -2.26 25.55 1.17
N GLY A 61 -2.86 24.51 1.74
CA GLY A 61 -2.77 24.18 3.15
C GLY A 61 -1.42 23.57 3.51
N GLY A 62 -0.78 24.12 4.54
CA GLY A 62 0.42 23.50 5.13
C GLY A 62 0.10 22.28 5.98
N GLN A 63 1.12 21.75 6.67
CA GLN A 63 1.01 20.57 7.53
C GLN A 63 -0.14 20.64 8.55
N ALA A 64 -0.39 21.82 9.15
CA ALA A 64 -1.48 22.03 10.10
C ALA A 64 -2.88 21.82 9.47
N TYR A 65 -3.05 22.16 8.18
CA TYR A 65 -4.30 21.88 7.47
C TYR A 65 -4.49 20.38 7.30
N VAL A 66 -3.43 19.66 6.90
CA VAL A 66 -3.44 18.22 6.68
C VAL A 66 -3.81 17.48 7.97
N GLU A 67 -3.17 17.81 9.09
CA GLU A 67 -3.47 17.24 10.41
C GLU A 67 -4.90 17.51 10.87
N ALA A 68 -5.44 18.69 10.56
CA ALA A 68 -6.83 19.02 10.89
C ALA A 68 -7.87 18.20 10.10
N GLN A 69 -7.47 17.46 9.05
CA GLN A 69 -8.38 16.62 8.28
C GLN A 69 -8.44 15.16 8.77
N ASP A 70 -7.69 14.80 9.82
CA ASP A 70 -7.66 13.42 10.33
C ASP A 70 -9.02 12.94 10.90
N GLY A 71 -9.86 13.88 11.32
CA GLY A 71 -11.21 13.59 11.82
C GLY A 71 -12.27 13.34 10.76
N LEU A 72 -11.92 13.34 9.46
CA LEU A 72 -12.85 13.10 8.35
C LEU A 72 -12.39 11.90 7.53
N SER A 73 -13.32 11.05 7.11
CA SER A 73 -13.00 10.05 6.09
C SER A 73 -12.76 10.70 4.72
N VAL A 74 -12.11 9.98 3.81
CA VAL A 74 -11.92 10.45 2.43
C VAL A 74 -13.27 10.78 1.79
N LYS A 75 -14.27 9.90 1.94
CA LYS A 75 -15.61 10.12 1.36
C LYS A 75 -16.29 11.35 1.95
N GLU A 76 -16.21 11.57 3.26
CA GLU A 76 -16.77 12.74 3.93
C GLU A 76 -16.11 14.04 3.48
N TRP A 77 -14.77 14.05 3.40
CA TRP A 77 -14.02 15.22 2.97
C TRP A 77 -14.30 15.56 1.51
N MET A 78 -14.30 14.57 0.60
CA MET A 78 -14.60 14.79 -0.82
C MET A 78 -15.98 15.44 -1.00
N LYS A 79 -16.99 14.93 -0.29
CA LYS A 79 -18.35 15.49 -0.30
C LYS A 79 -18.38 16.91 0.23
N LYS A 80 -17.68 17.19 1.34
CA LYS A 80 -17.57 18.54 1.93
C LYS A 80 -16.94 19.54 0.96
N GLN A 81 -15.97 19.11 0.17
CA GLN A 81 -15.29 19.94 -0.83
C GLN A 81 -16.05 20.08 -2.15
N GLY A 82 -17.23 19.47 -2.27
CA GLY A 82 -18.05 19.51 -3.49
C GLY A 82 -17.48 18.68 -4.66
N ILE A 83 -16.59 17.74 -4.37
CA ILE A 83 -16.02 16.83 -5.35
C ILE A 83 -17.10 15.78 -5.71
N PRO A 84 -17.38 15.52 -7.00
CA PRO A 84 -18.40 14.56 -7.39
C PRO A 84 -18.10 13.16 -6.86
N GLU A 85 -19.14 12.44 -6.40
CA GLU A 85 -19.01 11.09 -5.82
C GLU A 85 -18.32 10.11 -6.77
N ARG A 86 -18.61 10.20 -8.07
CA ARG A 86 -17.93 9.39 -9.09
C ARG A 86 -16.41 9.58 -9.11
N VAL A 87 -15.87 10.75 -8.77
CA VAL A 87 -14.40 10.93 -8.67
C VAL A 87 -13.85 10.12 -7.51
N THR A 88 -14.56 10.10 -6.38
CA THR A 88 -14.22 9.28 -5.22
C THR A 88 -14.21 7.80 -5.59
N ASP A 89 -15.24 7.33 -6.29
CA ASP A 89 -15.37 5.93 -6.68
C ASP A 89 -14.35 5.52 -7.75
N GLU A 90 -14.08 6.40 -8.72
CA GLU A 90 -13.21 6.09 -9.85
C GLU A 90 -11.72 6.17 -9.50
N VAL A 91 -11.32 7.10 -8.63
CA VAL A 91 -9.91 7.38 -8.33
C VAL A 91 -9.55 7.01 -6.89
N PHE A 92 -10.36 7.44 -5.93
CA PHE A 92 -9.99 7.36 -4.52
C PHE A 92 -10.28 6.02 -3.87
N ILE A 93 -11.17 5.18 -4.41
CA ILE A 93 -11.22 3.76 -4.01
C ILE A 93 -9.87 3.09 -4.29
N ALA A 94 -9.32 3.26 -5.49
CA ALA A 94 -8.04 2.69 -5.86
C ALA A 94 -6.89 3.25 -5.00
N MET A 95 -6.88 4.56 -4.75
CA MET A 95 -5.86 5.20 -3.93
C MET A 95 -5.92 4.78 -2.46
N SER A 96 -7.12 4.73 -1.86
CA SER A 96 -7.31 4.31 -0.47
C SER A 96 -6.87 2.86 -0.25
N LYS A 97 -7.29 1.95 -1.13
CA LYS A 97 -6.87 0.54 -1.09
C LYS A 97 -5.37 0.35 -1.32
N ALA A 98 -4.74 1.18 -2.15
CA ALA A 98 -3.30 1.11 -2.39
C ALA A 98 -2.47 1.58 -1.18
N LEU A 99 -2.98 2.54 -0.40
CA LEU A 99 -2.25 3.12 0.73
C LEU A 99 -2.46 2.37 2.04
N ASN A 100 -3.68 1.88 2.29
CA ASN A 100 -4.02 1.27 3.59
C ASN A 100 -5.02 0.10 3.49
N PHE A 101 -5.23 -0.46 2.30
CA PHE A 101 -6.06 -1.66 2.07
C PHE A 101 -7.55 -1.57 2.44
N ILE A 102 -8.04 -0.37 2.79
CA ILE A 102 -9.44 -0.09 3.15
C ILE A 102 -10.09 0.90 2.19
N ASN A 103 -11.42 1.00 2.25
CA ASN A 103 -12.21 1.85 1.38
C ASN A 103 -12.22 3.33 1.85
N PRO A 104 -12.56 4.29 0.96
CA PRO A 104 -12.51 5.72 1.28
C PRO A 104 -13.53 6.20 2.32
N ASP A 105 -14.57 5.42 2.61
CA ASP A 105 -15.51 5.69 3.69
C ASP A 105 -14.93 5.42 5.08
N GLU A 106 -13.87 4.62 5.18
CA GLU A 106 -13.18 4.27 6.43
C GLU A 106 -11.83 4.98 6.58
N LEU A 107 -11.12 5.23 5.47
CA LEU A 107 -9.79 5.84 5.50
C LEU A 107 -9.84 7.31 5.91
N SER A 108 -8.96 7.72 6.85
CA SER A 108 -8.73 9.13 7.19
C SER A 108 -8.22 9.93 5.99
N MET A 109 -8.79 11.11 5.75
CA MET A 109 -8.37 12.00 4.67
C MET A 109 -6.92 12.47 4.84
N GLN A 110 -6.41 12.53 6.08
CA GLN A 110 -5.02 12.88 6.34
C GLN A 110 -4.05 11.97 5.56
N CYS A 111 -4.36 10.67 5.45
CA CYS A 111 -3.55 9.70 4.71
C CYS A 111 -3.43 10.09 3.22
N ILE A 112 -4.56 10.41 2.58
CA ILE A 112 -4.59 10.83 1.17
C ILE A 112 -3.85 12.16 0.98
N LEU A 113 -4.03 13.13 1.88
CA LEU A 113 -3.39 14.44 1.77
C LEU A 113 -1.88 14.35 1.91
N ILE A 114 -1.35 13.50 2.79
CA ILE A 114 0.09 13.24 2.90
C ILE A 114 0.63 12.65 1.59
N ALA A 115 -0.08 11.67 1.02
CA ALA A 115 0.30 11.08 -0.26
C ALA A 115 0.27 12.11 -1.40
N LEU A 116 -0.80 12.90 -1.52
CA LEU A 116 -0.92 13.96 -2.52
C LEU A 116 0.15 15.05 -2.34
N ASN A 117 0.52 15.39 -1.10
CA ASN A 117 1.55 16.41 -0.87
C ASN A 117 2.88 16.02 -1.52
N ARG A 118 3.27 14.73 -1.53
CA ARG A 118 4.46 14.28 -2.27
C ARG A 118 4.39 14.58 -3.77
N PHE A 119 3.20 14.47 -4.36
CA PHE A 119 2.97 14.70 -5.79
C PHE A 119 3.06 16.20 -6.13
N LEU A 120 2.69 17.04 -5.17
CA LEU A 120 2.67 18.48 -5.31
C LEU A 120 4.04 19.12 -5.06
N GLN A 121 4.82 18.58 -4.13
CA GLN A 121 6.09 19.15 -3.70
C GLN A 121 7.28 18.67 -4.54
N GLU A 122 7.28 17.40 -4.96
CA GLU A 122 8.43 16.79 -5.62
C GLU A 122 8.09 16.38 -7.05
N LYS A 123 8.88 16.87 -8.02
CA LYS A 123 8.69 16.57 -9.45
C LYS A 123 8.55 15.07 -9.71
N HIS A 124 9.34 14.24 -9.03
CA HIS A 124 9.33 12.78 -9.16
C HIS A 124 8.75 12.07 -7.91
N GLY A 125 8.08 12.79 -7.00
CA GLY A 125 7.57 12.23 -5.74
C GLY A 125 6.49 11.15 -5.93
N SER A 126 5.85 11.10 -7.11
CA SER A 126 4.89 10.07 -7.50
C SER A 126 5.47 9.02 -8.46
N LYS A 127 6.76 9.07 -8.76
CA LYS A 127 7.42 8.09 -9.64
C LYS A 127 7.65 6.78 -8.87
N MET A 128 7.35 5.66 -9.51
CA MET A 128 7.40 4.34 -8.86
C MET A 128 8.67 3.57 -9.21
N ALA A 129 9.09 2.70 -8.28
CA ALA A 129 10.17 1.75 -8.48
C ALA A 129 9.81 0.41 -7.83
N PHE A 130 10.32 -0.66 -8.42
CA PHE A 130 10.31 -2.00 -7.84
C PHE A 130 11.72 -2.30 -7.37
N LEU A 131 11.84 -3.03 -6.25
CA LEU A 131 13.11 -3.65 -5.90
C LEU A 131 13.48 -4.67 -6.98
N ASP A 132 14.77 -4.87 -7.23
CA ASP A 132 15.22 -5.71 -8.33
C ASP A 132 15.23 -7.22 -8.00
N GLY A 133 14.74 -7.60 -6.81
CA GLY A 133 14.58 -8.97 -6.34
C GLY A 133 13.95 -9.01 -4.95
N ASN A 134 14.11 -10.14 -4.27
CA ASN A 134 13.52 -10.41 -2.97
C ASN A 134 14.04 -9.43 -1.88
N PRO A 135 13.16 -8.83 -1.05
CA PRO A 135 13.58 -7.86 -0.03
C PRO A 135 14.60 -8.37 0.99
N PRO A 136 14.52 -9.62 1.49
CA PRO A 136 15.50 -10.13 2.45
C PRO A 136 16.94 -10.01 1.96
N GLU A 137 17.24 -10.44 0.73
CA GLU A 137 18.61 -10.42 0.20
C GLU A 137 18.99 -9.06 -0.37
N ARG A 138 18.09 -8.40 -1.10
CA ARG A 138 18.42 -7.17 -1.84
C ARG A 138 18.44 -5.91 -0.98
N LEU A 139 17.72 -5.90 0.15
CA LEU A 139 17.59 -4.74 1.03
C LEU A 139 17.97 -5.04 2.48
N CYS A 140 17.44 -6.12 3.06
CA CYS A 140 17.68 -6.39 4.49
C CYS A 140 19.12 -6.84 4.76
N MET A 141 19.69 -7.74 3.95
CA MET A 141 21.07 -8.20 4.12
C MET A 141 22.10 -7.07 4.07
N PRO A 142 22.07 -6.10 3.12
CA PRO A 142 22.95 -4.93 3.18
C PRO A 142 22.91 -4.16 4.51
N VAL A 143 21.72 -4.06 5.14
CA VAL A 143 21.59 -3.42 6.46
C VAL A 143 22.20 -4.29 7.55
N VAL A 144 21.97 -5.61 7.52
CA VAL A 144 22.58 -6.58 8.45
C VAL A 144 24.10 -6.54 8.37
N ASP A 145 24.66 -6.58 7.15
CA ASP A 145 26.10 -6.53 6.91
C ASP A 145 26.71 -5.23 7.45
N HIS A 146 26.02 -4.10 7.24
CA HIS A 146 26.47 -2.82 7.78
C HIS A 146 26.50 -2.81 9.31
N ILE A 147 25.43 -3.29 9.97
CA ILE A 147 25.36 -3.39 11.43
C ILE A 147 26.47 -4.29 11.97
N GLN A 148 26.67 -5.47 11.38
CA GLN A 148 27.69 -6.43 11.82
C GLN A 148 29.12 -5.92 11.59
N SER A 149 29.37 -5.19 10.49
CA SER A 149 30.67 -4.56 10.23
C SER A 149 31.07 -3.52 11.28
N LEU A 150 30.10 -2.98 12.02
CA LEU A 150 30.28 -2.00 13.10
C LEU A 150 30.19 -2.65 14.49
N GLY A 151 30.21 -3.99 14.56
CA GLY A 151 30.18 -4.75 15.82
C GLY A 151 28.79 -4.99 16.41
N GLY A 152 27.72 -4.61 15.70
CA GLY A 152 26.36 -4.95 16.11
C GLY A 152 26.02 -6.43 15.85
N GLU A 153 25.02 -6.94 16.55
CA GLU A 153 24.58 -8.33 16.39
C GLU A 153 23.16 -8.43 15.84
N VAL A 154 22.95 -9.34 14.89
CA VAL A 154 21.63 -9.66 14.34
C VAL A 154 21.37 -11.15 14.55
N ARG A 155 20.35 -11.47 15.34
CA ARG A 155 20.01 -12.85 15.72
C ARG A 155 18.59 -13.18 15.26
N LEU A 156 18.48 -14.13 14.33
CA LEU A 156 17.18 -14.65 13.88
C LEU A 156 16.60 -15.66 14.88
N ASN A 157 15.35 -16.06 14.69
CA ASN A 157 14.65 -17.06 15.52
C ASN A 157 14.67 -16.73 17.03
N SER A 158 14.70 -15.44 17.37
CA SER A 158 14.88 -14.91 18.73
C SER A 158 13.63 -14.14 19.17
N ARG A 159 12.47 -14.82 19.20
CA ARG A 159 11.18 -14.18 19.51
C ARG A 159 11.15 -13.71 20.97
N LEU A 160 10.80 -12.44 21.18
CA LEU A 160 10.53 -11.89 22.52
C LEU A 160 9.27 -12.54 23.11
N GLN A 161 9.40 -13.08 24.32
CA GLN A 161 8.30 -13.71 25.06
C GLN A 161 7.77 -12.81 26.17
N LYS A 162 8.65 -12.08 26.88
CA LYS A 162 8.28 -11.25 28.01
C LYS A 162 9.25 -10.09 28.23
N ILE A 163 8.71 -8.93 28.60
CA ILE A 163 9.45 -7.79 29.12
C ILE A 163 9.47 -7.92 30.64
N ASN A 164 10.66 -8.09 31.23
CA ASN A 164 10.81 -8.14 32.68
C ASN A 164 11.10 -6.75 33.21
N LEU A 165 10.43 -6.39 34.30
CA LEU A 165 10.59 -5.09 34.94
C LEU A 165 11.44 -5.19 36.21
N ASN A 166 12.11 -4.10 36.53
CA ASN A 166 12.63 -3.83 37.87
C ASN A 166 11.49 -3.36 38.78
N ASP A 167 11.75 -3.28 40.09
CA ASP A 167 10.76 -2.84 41.09
C ASP A 167 10.30 -1.38 40.88
N ASP A 168 11.09 -0.56 40.19
CA ASP A 168 10.77 0.83 39.83
C ASP A 168 9.96 0.96 38.52
N GLY A 169 9.64 -0.17 37.88
CA GLY A 169 8.87 -0.23 36.64
C GLY A 169 9.69 -0.03 35.36
N THR A 170 11.02 0.15 35.44
CA THR A 170 11.91 0.18 34.28
C THR A 170 12.20 -1.22 33.74
N VAL A 171 12.63 -1.33 32.48
CA VAL A 171 12.96 -2.65 31.90
C VAL A 171 14.24 -3.19 32.54
N LYS A 172 14.14 -4.39 33.10
CA LYS A 172 15.27 -5.18 33.59
C LYS A 172 15.93 -5.97 32.47
N SER A 173 15.13 -6.70 31.70
CA SER A 173 15.61 -7.60 30.64
C SER A 173 14.48 -8.06 29.71
N PHE A 174 14.86 -8.64 28.58
CA PHE A 174 13.96 -9.33 27.66
C PHE A 174 14.15 -10.84 27.75
N THR A 175 13.07 -11.57 28.05
CA THR A 175 13.06 -13.04 27.97
C THR A 175 12.60 -13.48 26.59
N LEU A 176 13.41 -14.29 25.93
CA LEU A 176 13.10 -14.88 24.62
C LEU A 176 12.31 -16.18 24.77
N SER A 177 11.67 -16.63 23.69
CA SER A 177 10.84 -17.84 23.67
C SER A 177 11.62 -19.13 23.93
N ASN A 178 12.94 -19.12 23.75
CA ASN A 178 13.83 -20.24 24.07
C ASN A 178 14.32 -20.21 25.54
N GLY A 179 13.84 -19.26 26.35
CA GLY A 179 14.24 -19.08 27.75
C GLY A 179 15.48 -18.22 27.97
N ASN A 180 16.21 -17.85 26.91
CA ASN A 180 17.36 -16.95 27.03
C ASN A 180 16.91 -15.56 27.51
N VAL A 181 17.76 -14.93 28.32
CA VAL A 181 17.57 -13.57 28.80
C VAL A 181 18.57 -12.66 28.11
N VAL A 182 18.08 -11.54 27.59
CA VAL A 182 18.89 -10.50 26.96
C VAL A 182 18.82 -9.25 27.82
N GLU A 183 19.98 -8.73 28.18
CA GLU A 183 20.15 -7.50 28.96
C GLU A 183 20.87 -6.45 28.11
N GLY A 184 20.58 -5.18 28.36
CA GLY A 184 21.21 -4.05 27.70
C GLY A 184 20.88 -2.74 28.41
N ASP A 185 21.61 -1.69 28.07
CA ASP A 185 21.43 -0.36 28.67
C ASP A 185 20.14 0.35 28.19
N ALA A 186 19.65 -0.03 26.99
CA ALA A 186 18.43 0.49 26.40
C ALA A 186 17.70 -0.62 25.64
N TYR A 187 16.37 -0.50 25.59
CA TYR A 187 15.49 -1.47 24.94
C TYR A 187 14.58 -0.77 23.92
N VAL A 188 14.51 -1.32 22.72
CA VAL A 188 13.65 -0.82 21.65
C VAL A 188 12.77 -1.96 21.15
N ILE A 189 11.47 -1.72 21.04
CA ILE A 189 10.52 -2.66 20.46
C ILE A 189 10.12 -2.14 19.07
N ALA A 190 10.70 -2.73 18.04
CA ALA A 190 10.36 -2.47 16.64
C ALA A 190 9.37 -3.52 16.08
N ALA A 191 8.41 -3.95 16.90
CA ALA A 191 7.38 -4.93 16.53
C ALA A 191 6.08 -4.23 16.08
N PRO A 192 5.20 -4.91 15.32
CA PRO A 192 3.86 -4.40 15.04
C PRO A 192 3.10 -4.05 16.33
N VAL A 193 2.25 -3.01 16.29
CA VAL A 193 1.54 -2.50 17.48
C VAL A 193 0.69 -3.57 18.16
N ASP A 194 0.08 -4.49 17.39
CA ASP A 194 -0.70 -5.59 17.94
C ASP A 194 0.15 -6.55 18.78
N ILE A 195 1.39 -6.82 18.35
CA ILE A 195 2.33 -7.63 19.13
C ILE A 195 2.82 -6.88 20.36
N LEU A 196 3.12 -5.58 20.24
CA LEU A 196 3.50 -4.75 21.39
C LEU A 196 2.40 -4.76 22.45
N LYS A 197 1.13 -4.53 22.08
CA LYS A 197 -0.02 -4.54 23.01
C LYS A 197 -0.12 -5.84 23.81
N LEU A 198 0.18 -6.99 23.20
CA LEU A 198 0.19 -8.30 23.88
C LEU A 198 1.39 -8.49 24.81
N LEU A 199 2.52 -7.82 24.54
CA LEU A 199 3.75 -7.92 25.32
C LEU A 199 3.84 -6.87 26.45
N LEU A 200 2.94 -5.88 26.48
CA LEU A 200 2.96 -4.82 27.49
C LEU A 200 2.83 -5.40 28.90
N PRO A 201 3.76 -5.05 29.82
CA PRO A 201 3.60 -5.34 31.24
C PRO A 201 2.31 -4.73 31.77
N GLU A 202 1.69 -5.38 32.76
CA GLU A 202 0.42 -4.94 33.32
C GLU A 202 0.53 -3.53 33.94
N GLU A 203 1.67 -3.26 34.56
CA GLU A 203 2.03 -1.99 35.19
C GLU A 203 2.04 -0.82 34.20
N TRP A 204 2.23 -1.09 32.90
CA TRP A 204 2.31 -0.07 31.87
C TRP A 204 0.98 0.20 31.17
N LYS A 205 0.00 -0.72 31.26
CA LYS A 205 -1.24 -0.65 30.46
C LYS A 205 -2.06 0.62 30.71
N GLU A 206 -2.08 1.10 31.95
CA GLU A 206 -2.82 2.32 32.31
C GLU A 206 -2.06 3.62 32.05
N ILE A 207 -0.79 3.55 31.65
CA ILE A 207 -0.01 4.76 31.32
C ILE A 207 -0.62 5.39 30.04
N PRO A 208 -0.95 6.70 30.03
CA PRO A 208 -1.64 7.35 28.92
C PRO A 208 -0.99 7.17 27.55
N TYR A 209 0.33 7.00 27.50
CA TYR A 209 1.05 6.72 26.26
C TYR A 209 0.64 5.37 25.67
N PHE A 210 0.70 4.29 26.46
CA PHE A 210 0.38 2.93 26.00
C PHE A 210 -1.12 2.73 25.78
N LYS A 211 -1.98 3.37 26.59
CA LYS A 211 -3.43 3.33 26.41
C LYS A 211 -3.91 3.91 25.08
N LYS A 212 -3.19 4.88 24.51
CA LYS A 212 -3.51 5.42 23.17
C LYS A 212 -3.36 4.38 22.06
N LEU A 213 -2.56 3.34 22.27
CA LEU A 213 -2.34 2.26 21.29
C LEU A 213 -3.61 1.42 21.05
N ASP A 214 -4.59 1.44 21.96
CA ASP A 214 -5.84 0.70 21.82
C ASP A 214 -6.61 1.06 20.54
N LYS A 215 -6.47 2.31 20.07
CA LYS A 215 -7.09 2.76 18.82
C LYS A 215 -6.37 2.27 17.56
N LEU A 216 -5.15 1.76 17.68
CA LEU A 216 -4.34 1.31 16.55
C LEU A 216 -4.47 -0.20 16.42
N VAL A 217 -5.13 -0.67 15.37
CA VAL A 217 -5.38 -2.09 15.10
C VAL A 217 -4.92 -2.40 13.68
N GLY A 218 -4.21 -3.51 13.50
CA GLY A 218 -3.76 -3.97 12.19
C GLY A 218 -4.92 -4.23 11.23
N VAL A 219 -4.75 -3.80 9.97
CA VAL A 219 -5.71 -4.03 8.89
C VAL A 219 -5.36 -5.35 8.18
N PRO A 220 -6.33 -6.25 7.92
CA PRO A 220 -6.08 -7.48 7.18
C PRO A 220 -5.78 -7.22 5.70
N VAL A 221 -4.82 -7.96 5.14
CA VAL A 221 -4.45 -7.91 3.72
C VAL A 221 -3.96 -9.29 3.26
N ILE A 222 -4.25 -9.65 2.01
CA ILE A 222 -3.76 -10.87 1.37
C ILE A 222 -2.94 -10.48 0.14
N ASN A 223 -1.82 -11.15 -0.06
CA ASN A 223 -0.95 -10.96 -1.23
C ASN A 223 -0.90 -12.27 -2.03
N VAL A 224 -1.48 -12.22 -3.22
CA VAL A 224 -1.70 -13.39 -4.08
C VAL A 224 -0.62 -13.44 -5.16
N HIS A 225 -0.02 -14.61 -5.37
CA HIS A 225 0.96 -14.84 -6.43
C HIS A 225 0.47 -15.98 -7.33
N ILE A 226 0.31 -15.72 -8.63
CA ILE A 226 -0.15 -16.71 -9.59
C ILE A 226 0.85 -16.81 -10.74
N TRP A 227 1.43 -17.99 -10.93
CA TRP A 227 2.22 -18.32 -12.11
C TRP A 227 1.31 -18.89 -13.19
N PHE A 228 1.43 -18.33 -14.39
CA PHE A 228 0.80 -18.85 -15.58
C PHE A 228 1.80 -19.69 -16.38
N ASP A 229 1.27 -20.68 -17.10
CA ASP A 229 2.04 -21.57 -17.97
C ASP A 229 2.60 -20.87 -19.22
N ARG A 230 2.06 -19.69 -19.56
CA ARG A 230 2.45 -18.84 -20.69
C ARG A 230 2.78 -17.42 -20.27
N LYS A 231 3.45 -16.70 -21.18
CA LYS A 231 3.66 -15.26 -21.10
C LYS A 231 2.40 -14.53 -21.56
N LEU A 232 1.85 -13.68 -20.69
CA LEU A 232 0.76 -12.79 -21.05
C LEU A 232 1.27 -11.70 -22.01
N LYS A 233 0.45 -11.36 -23.01
CA LYS A 233 0.81 -10.42 -24.07
C LYS A 233 0.52 -8.98 -23.66
N ASN A 234 -0.61 -8.73 -23.00
CA ASN A 234 -1.06 -7.37 -22.67
C ASN A 234 -0.67 -6.97 -21.23
N THR A 235 0.60 -7.17 -20.87
CA THR A 235 1.16 -6.77 -19.57
C THR A 235 2.07 -5.54 -19.68
N TYR A 236 2.31 -4.88 -18.55
CA TYR A 236 3.07 -3.64 -18.49
C TYR A 236 4.28 -3.77 -17.57
N ASP A 237 5.39 -3.10 -17.92
CA ASP A 237 6.49 -2.87 -16.98
C ASP A 237 6.13 -1.76 -15.98
N HIS A 238 5.06 -1.97 -15.21
CA HIS A 238 4.51 -0.98 -14.28
C HIS A 238 3.63 -1.63 -13.19
N LEU A 239 3.36 -0.88 -12.11
CA LEU A 239 2.26 -1.17 -11.19
C LEU A 239 0.93 -0.74 -11.82
N LEU A 240 -0.10 -1.56 -11.70
CA LEU A 240 -1.44 -1.31 -12.23
C LEU A 240 -2.47 -1.22 -11.10
N PHE A 241 -3.39 -0.26 -11.18
CA PHE A 241 -4.55 -0.17 -10.31
C PHE A 241 -5.70 -0.97 -10.94
N SER A 242 -6.09 -2.10 -10.33
CA SER A 242 -7.12 -2.98 -10.88
C SER A 242 -8.52 -2.36 -10.92
N ARG A 243 -8.78 -1.41 -10.01
CA ARG A 243 -10.13 -0.83 -9.78
C ARG A 243 -11.21 -1.89 -9.52
N SER A 244 -10.79 -3.05 -9.01
CA SER A 244 -11.67 -4.15 -8.64
C SER A 244 -12.30 -3.91 -7.26
N PRO A 245 -13.50 -4.45 -7.01
CA PRO A 245 -14.06 -4.51 -5.66
C PRO A 245 -13.21 -5.38 -4.71
N LEU A 246 -12.48 -6.38 -5.23
CA LEU A 246 -11.69 -7.34 -4.43
C LEU A 246 -10.18 -7.11 -4.52
N LEU A 247 -9.69 -6.67 -5.68
CA LEU A 247 -8.27 -6.41 -5.90
C LEU A 247 -7.94 -4.92 -5.75
N SER A 248 -6.73 -4.64 -5.30
CA SER A 248 -6.17 -3.29 -5.19
C SER A 248 -5.21 -3.05 -6.34
N VAL A 249 -3.90 -3.06 -6.07
CA VAL A 249 -2.84 -2.96 -7.09
C VAL A 249 -2.32 -4.34 -7.48
N TYR A 250 -1.77 -4.45 -8.67
CA TYR A 250 -1.10 -5.66 -9.14
C TYR A 250 0.01 -5.35 -10.14
N ALA A 251 0.90 -6.32 -10.37
CA ALA A 251 1.95 -6.24 -11.38
C ALA A 251 2.30 -7.63 -11.93
N ASP A 252 2.76 -7.68 -13.19
CA ASP A 252 3.47 -8.86 -13.69
C ASP A 252 4.94 -8.79 -13.26
N MET A 253 5.26 -9.50 -12.19
CA MET A 253 6.59 -9.52 -11.59
C MET A 253 7.64 -10.15 -12.50
N SER A 254 7.22 -11.00 -13.46
CA SER A 254 8.12 -11.54 -14.49
C SER A 254 8.53 -10.50 -15.54
N VAL A 255 7.96 -9.30 -15.48
CA VAL A 255 8.34 -8.14 -16.28
C VAL A 255 8.97 -7.06 -15.40
N THR A 256 8.35 -6.76 -14.26
CA THR A 256 8.72 -5.59 -13.44
C THR A 256 9.93 -5.81 -12.53
N CYS A 257 10.17 -7.04 -12.08
CA CYS A 257 11.23 -7.41 -11.15
C CYS A 257 12.34 -8.17 -11.88
N LYS A 258 13.59 -7.75 -11.69
CA LYS A 258 14.73 -8.29 -12.44
C LYS A 258 15.05 -9.74 -12.06
N GLU A 259 15.05 -10.07 -10.77
CA GLU A 259 15.28 -11.44 -10.29
C GLU A 259 14.19 -12.41 -10.72
N TYR A 260 12.95 -11.94 -10.86
CA TYR A 260 11.80 -12.77 -11.21
C TYR A 260 11.50 -12.83 -12.70
N TYR A 261 12.35 -12.21 -13.53
CA TYR A 261 12.16 -12.15 -14.98
C TYR A 261 12.07 -13.55 -15.60
N ASP A 262 10.99 -13.81 -16.32
CA ASP A 262 10.80 -15.02 -17.13
C ASP A 262 10.25 -14.61 -18.50
N PRO A 263 10.92 -14.95 -19.62
CA PRO A 263 10.46 -14.58 -20.95
C PRO A 263 9.29 -15.43 -21.46
N ASN A 264 9.04 -16.60 -20.86
CA ASN A 264 8.09 -17.58 -21.35
C ASN A 264 6.85 -17.74 -20.46
N ARG A 265 6.93 -17.30 -19.20
CA ARG A 265 5.84 -17.38 -18.21
C ARG A 265 5.62 -16.04 -17.55
N SER A 266 4.36 -15.75 -17.20
CA SER A 266 3.98 -14.59 -16.40
C SER A 266 3.72 -14.97 -14.94
N MET A 267 4.12 -14.09 -14.02
CA MET A 267 3.76 -14.21 -12.61
C MET A 267 3.07 -12.92 -12.18
N LEU A 268 1.77 -13.01 -11.89
CA LEU A 268 1.02 -11.87 -11.38
C LEU A 268 1.08 -11.88 -9.85
N GLU A 269 1.58 -10.79 -9.28
CA GLU A 269 1.49 -10.49 -7.86
C GLU A 269 0.40 -9.44 -7.64
N LEU A 270 -0.57 -9.75 -6.78
CA LEU A 270 -1.78 -8.95 -6.58
C LEU A 270 -2.04 -8.72 -5.10
N VAL A 271 -2.42 -7.49 -4.77
CA VAL A 271 -2.95 -7.16 -3.44
C VAL A 271 -4.46 -7.39 -3.47
N PHE A 272 -4.95 -8.27 -2.60
CA PHE A 272 -6.38 -8.53 -2.40
C PHE A 272 -6.83 -7.69 -1.18
N ALA A 273 -7.67 -6.70 -1.43
CA ALA A 273 -8.11 -5.73 -0.43
C ALA A 273 -9.47 -5.08 -0.80
N PRO A 274 -10.40 -4.93 0.16
CA PRO A 274 -10.28 -5.28 1.58
C PRO A 274 -10.34 -6.79 1.83
N ALA A 275 -9.66 -7.27 2.88
CA ALA A 275 -9.48 -8.70 3.15
C ALA A 275 -10.14 -9.20 4.44
N GLU A 276 -10.93 -8.37 5.15
CA GLU A 276 -11.52 -8.75 6.45
C GLU A 276 -12.39 -10.01 6.35
N GLU A 277 -13.28 -10.07 5.36
CA GLU A 277 -14.14 -11.25 5.12
C GLU A 277 -13.40 -12.43 4.44
N TRP A 278 -12.16 -12.21 4.00
CA TRP A 278 -11.40 -13.17 3.17
C TRP A 278 -10.22 -13.82 3.89
N ILE A 279 -9.67 -13.18 4.93
CA ILE A 279 -8.45 -13.64 5.59
C ILE A 279 -8.59 -15.02 6.27
N GLY A 280 -9.83 -15.43 6.55
CA GLY A 280 -10.16 -16.76 7.08
C GLY A 280 -10.59 -17.79 6.02
N CYS A 281 -10.73 -17.40 4.76
CA CYS A 281 -11.10 -18.31 3.67
C CYS A 281 -9.94 -19.22 3.25
N SER A 282 -10.26 -20.28 2.52
CA SER A 282 -9.24 -21.15 1.95
C SER A 282 -8.52 -20.50 0.76
N ASP A 283 -7.28 -20.91 0.51
CA ASP A 283 -6.51 -20.48 -0.66
C ASP A 283 -7.28 -20.69 -1.97
N SER A 284 -7.98 -21.81 -2.10
CA SER A 284 -8.79 -22.12 -3.29
C SER A 284 -9.90 -21.09 -3.54
N GLU A 285 -10.60 -20.65 -2.49
CA GLU A 285 -11.66 -19.64 -2.61
C GLU A 285 -11.08 -18.27 -3.00
N ILE A 286 -9.94 -17.89 -2.41
CA ILE A 286 -9.23 -16.65 -2.73
C ILE A 286 -8.74 -16.68 -4.19
N ILE A 287 -8.17 -17.81 -4.63
CA ILE A 287 -7.70 -18.00 -6.01
C ILE A 287 -8.88 -17.97 -6.99
N GLU A 288 -10.00 -18.64 -6.69
CA GLU A 288 -11.18 -18.62 -7.55
C GLU A 288 -11.74 -17.19 -7.71
N ALA A 289 -11.83 -16.44 -6.61
CA ALA A 289 -12.25 -15.04 -6.63
C ALA A 289 -11.27 -14.16 -7.42
N THR A 290 -9.96 -14.37 -7.24
CA THR A 290 -8.92 -13.65 -7.97
C THR A 290 -8.97 -13.93 -9.47
N MET A 291 -9.18 -15.19 -9.87
CA MET A 291 -9.29 -15.59 -11.28
C MET A 291 -10.54 -14.99 -11.95
N LYS A 292 -11.66 -14.84 -11.23
CA LYS A 292 -12.86 -14.14 -11.73
C LYS A 292 -12.60 -12.66 -12.02
N GLU A 293 -11.82 -11.99 -11.19
CA GLU A 293 -11.42 -10.59 -11.43
C GLU A 293 -10.38 -10.49 -12.56
N LEU A 294 -9.41 -11.41 -12.62
CA LEU A 294 -8.43 -11.46 -13.70
C LEU A 294 -9.07 -11.72 -15.07
N ALA A 295 -10.15 -12.51 -15.15
CA ALA A 295 -10.90 -12.71 -16.39
C ALA A 295 -11.57 -11.41 -16.91
N LYS A 296 -11.79 -10.41 -16.05
CA LYS A 296 -12.26 -9.07 -16.47
C LYS A 296 -11.09 -8.18 -16.91
N LEU A 297 -9.93 -8.34 -16.28
CA LEU A 297 -8.72 -7.57 -16.58
C LEU A 297 -8.03 -8.06 -17.87
N PHE A 298 -8.11 -9.36 -18.16
CA PHE A 298 -7.48 -10.03 -19.30
C PHE A 298 -8.48 -10.92 -20.05
N PRO A 299 -9.59 -10.37 -20.58
CA PRO A 299 -10.71 -11.16 -21.10
C PRO A 299 -10.35 -12.10 -22.25
N ASP A 300 -9.33 -11.76 -23.03
CA ASP A 300 -8.84 -12.56 -24.16
C ASP A 300 -7.74 -13.55 -23.79
N GLU A 301 -7.19 -13.44 -22.59
CA GLU A 301 -6.04 -14.24 -22.16
C GLU A 301 -6.39 -15.13 -20.97
N ILE A 302 -7.26 -14.73 -20.04
CA ILE A 302 -7.57 -15.49 -18.82
C ILE A 302 -9.07 -15.78 -18.77
N ALA A 303 -9.41 -17.05 -18.49
CA ALA A 303 -10.76 -17.47 -18.20
C ALA A 303 -10.82 -18.07 -16.78
N ALA A 304 -11.88 -17.75 -16.04
CA ALA A 304 -12.03 -18.22 -14.65
C ALA A 304 -12.16 -19.74 -14.54
N ASP A 305 -12.67 -20.40 -15.59
CA ASP A 305 -12.78 -21.86 -15.72
C ASP A 305 -11.52 -22.52 -16.32
N GLN A 306 -10.45 -21.75 -16.51
CA GLN A 306 -9.19 -22.20 -17.12
C GLN A 306 -9.34 -22.72 -18.57
N SER A 307 -10.42 -22.33 -19.27
CA SER A 307 -10.64 -22.71 -20.67
C SER A 307 -9.72 -22.02 -21.67
N LYS A 308 -8.99 -20.99 -21.23
CA LYS A 308 -8.03 -20.21 -22.03
C LYS A 308 -6.64 -20.33 -21.46
#